data_AF-A8U2Z5-F1
#
_entry.id   AF-A8U2Z5-F1
#
_cell.length_a   1.000
_cell.length_b   1.000
_cell.length_c   1.000
_cell.angle_alpha   90.00
_cell.angle_beta   90.00
_cell.angle_gamma   90.00
#
_symmetry.space_group_name_H-M   'P 1'
#
loop_
_entity.id
_entity.type
_entity.pdbx_description
1 polymer ?
#
loop_
_entity_poly.entity_id
_entity_poly.type
_entity_poly.pdbx_seq_one_letter_code
_entity_poly.pdbx_strand_id
1 'polypeptide(L)'
;MALGKQAKTLTDVQQRAVLAYLDTTMDAKRNRVMFLLSVDAGLRAKEIALLEWSMVTDSAGDLTDEIRLEDRSSKGRSGGVVFMSKRLQAALAIYAADQSLNGTVIKSQRRRWMSAQVVTNWFFKL
;
A
#
# COMPACT_ATOMS: atom_id res chain seq x y z
N MET A 1 12.44 6.42 -29.86
CA MET A 1 12.46 6.45 -28.37
C MET A 1 11.73 7.70 -27.91
N ALA A 2 10.58 7.58 -27.26
CA ALA A 2 9.73 8.73 -26.92
C ALA A 2 10.08 9.28 -25.53
N LEU A 3 10.97 10.28 -25.48
CA LEU A 3 11.35 11.00 -24.26
C LEU A 3 10.32 12.06 -23.81
N GLY A 4 9.11 12.09 -24.40
CA GLY A 4 8.16 13.20 -24.27
C GLY A 4 6.78 12.87 -23.68
N LYS A 5 6.53 11.64 -23.22
CA LYS A 5 5.23 11.29 -22.60
C LYS A 5 5.37 11.18 -21.10
N GLN A 6 5.11 12.29 -20.40
CA GLN A 6 4.91 12.28 -18.96
C GLN A 6 3.63 11.50 -18.62
N ALA A 7 3.71 10.62 -17.62
CA ALA A 7 2.53 9.93 -17.12
C ALA A 7 1.54 10.93 -16.50
N LYS A 8 0.24 10.76 -16.76
CA LYS A 8 -0.79 11.58 -16.12
C LYS A 8 -0.80 11.27 -14.61
N THR A 9 -0.74 12.32 -13.79
CA THR A 9 -0.83 12.22 -12.33
C THR A 9 -2.25 12.52 -11.86
N LEU A 10 -2.68 11.85 -10.80
CA LEU A 10 -3.99 12.10 -10.18
C LEU A 10 -3.99 13.44 -9.44
N THR A 11 -5.01 14.26 -9.68
CA THR A 11 -5.27 15.45 -8.87
C THR A 11 -5.86 15.07 -7.51
N ASP A 12 -5.77 15.96 -6.52
CA ASP A 12 -6.34 15.72 -5.19
C ASP A 12 -7.87 15.48 -5.22
N VAL A 13 -8.59 16.13 -6.16
CA VAL A 13 -10.02 15.86 -6.40
C VAL A 13 -10.24 14.44 -6.90
N GLN A 14 -9.41 13.97 -7.84
CA GLN A 14 -9.50 12.60 -8.37
C GLN A 14 -9.15 11.57 -7.29
N GLN A 15 -8.13 11.83 -6.46
CA GLN A 15 -7.78 10.96 -5.35
C GLN A 15 -8.95 10.82 -4.35
N ARG A 16 -9.62 11.92 -4.01
CA ARG A 16 -10.83 11.87 -3.16
C ARG A 16 -11.96 11.07 -3.79
N ALA A 17 -12.21 11.24 -5.09
CA ALA A 17 -13.24 10.49 -5.80
C ALA A 17 -12.95 8.98 -5.80
N VAL A 18 -11.69 8.60 -6.03
CA VAL A 18 -11.26 7.19 -5.95
C VAL A 18 -11.44 6.65 -4.54
N LEU A 19 -11.01 7.38 -3.51
CA LEU A 19 -11.19 6.96 -2.12
C LEU A 19 -12.67 6.76 -1.76
N ALA A 20 -13.55 7.67 -2.19
CA ALA A 20 -15.00 7.53 -1.98
C ALA A 20 -15.58 6.31 -2.72
N TYR A 21 -15.11 6.03 -3.94
CA TYR A 21 -15.50 4.82 -4.66
C TYR A 21 -15.03 3.56 -3.93
N LEU A 22 -13.78 3.52 -3.46
CA LEU A 22 -13.22 2.38 -2.74
C LEU A 22 -14.01 2.04 -1.48
N ASP A 23 -14.56 3.05 -0.80
CA ASP A 23 -15.40 2.87 0.39
C ASP A 23 -16.71 2.12 0.09
N THR A 24 -17.14 2.04 -1.18
CA THR A 24 -18.32 1.26 -1.62
C THR A 24 -18.01 -0.20 -1.97
N THR A 25 -16.73 -0.59 -1.98
CA THR A 25 -16.29 -1.93 -2.42
C THR A 25 -16.27 -2.95 -1.26
N MET A 26 -16.38 -4.25 -1.57
CA MET A 26 -16.42 -5.31 -0.55
C MET A 26 -15.20 -5.33 0.40
N ASP A 27 -14.02 -4.92 -0.06
CA ASP A 27 -12.79 -4.90 0.74
C ASP A 27 -12.31 -3.45 0.97
N ALA A 28 -13.22 -2.53 1.30
CA ALA A 28 -12.98 -1.09 1.40
C ALA A 28 -11.70 -0.74 2.19
N LYS A 29 -11.52 -1.26 3.40
CA LYS A 29 -10.35 -0.97 4.27
C LYS A 29 -9.03 -1.37 3.60
N ARG A 30 -8.92 -2.60 3.09
CA ARG A 30 -7.73 -3.10 2.38
C ARG A 30 -7.45 -2.27 1.13
N ASN A 31 -8.48 -2.02 0.34
CA ASN A 31 -8.39 -1.31 -0.92
C ASN A 31 -7.92 0.13 -0.71
N ARG A 32 -8.41 0.79 0.34
CA ARG A 32 -7.99 2.14 0.74
C ARG A 32 -6.52 2.18 1.11
N VAL A 33 -6.06 1.25 1.96
CA VAL A 33 -4.64 1.12 2.32
C VAL A 33 -3.80 0.88 1.06
N MET A 34 -4.20 -0.04 0.19
CA MET A 34 -3.48 -0.37 -1.03
C MET A 34 -3.32 0.85 -1.97
N PHE A 35 -4.37 1.66 -2.11
CA PHE A 35 -4.32 2.89 -2.89
C PHE A 35 -3.39 3.94 -2.27
N LEU A 36 -3.50 4.17 -0.96
CA LEU A 36 -2.66 5.16 -0.25
C LEU A 36 -1.19 4.76 -0.19
N LEU A 37 -0.87 3.47 -0.11
CA LEU A 37 0.52 2.98 -0.22
C LEU A 37 1.15 3.34 -1.57
N SER A 38 0.36 3.40 -2.64
CA SER A 38 0.83 3.81 -3.97
C SER A 38 0.92 5.34 -4.09
N VAL A 39 -0.16 6.05 -3.75
CA VAL A 39 -0.25 7.50 -4.03
C VAL A 39 0.53 8.35 -3.03
N ASP A 40 0.49 8.00 -1.74
CA ASP A 40 1.12 8.79 -0.69
C ASP A 40 2.54 8.31 -0.38
N ALA A 41 2.74 6.99 -0.33
CA ALA A 41 4.05 6.39 -0.03
C ALA A 41 4.86 6.04 -1.30
N GLY A 42 4.30 6.20 -2.50
CA GLY A 42 5.04 5.97 -3.75
C GLY A 42 5.47 4.52 -3.98
N LEU A 43 4.88 3.55 -3.27
CA LEU A 43 5.29 2.15 -3.35
C LEU A 43 4.85 1.52 -4.68
N ARG A 44 5.75 0.77 -5.29
CA ARG A 44 5.46 0.00 -6.51
C ARG A 44 4.60 -1.22 -6.16
N ALA A 45 3.89 -1.75 -7.14
CA ALA A 45 3.03 -2.93 -6.96
C ALA A 45 3.74 -4.13 -6.31
N LYS A 46 5.03 -4.36 -6.62
CA LYS A 46 5.84 -5.41 -5.96
C LYS A 46 6.08 -5.11 -4.48
N GLU A 47 6.40 -3.86 -4.15
CA GLU A 47 6.68 -3.44 -2.77
C GLU A 47 5.42 -3.52 -1.92
N ILE A 48 4.28 -3.07 -2.46
CA ILE A 48 2.95 -3.21 -1.84
C ILE A 48 2.61 -4.69 -1.58
N ALA A 49 2.87 -5.57 -2.56
CA ALA A 49 2.57 -7.00 -2.46
C ALA A 49 3.41 -7.72 -1.39
N LEU A 50 4.65 -7.27 -1.17
CA LEU A 50 5.61 -7.87 -0.24
C LEU A 50 5.74 -7.12 1.09
N LEU A 51 4.98 -6.04 1.28
CA LEU A 51 4.98 -5.25 2.50
C LEU A 51 4.47 -6.10 3.66
N GLU A 52 5.25 -6.19 4.73
CA GLU A 52 4.89 -6.93 5.94
C GLU A 52 4.58 -6.00 7.12
N TRP A 53 3.82 -6.52 8.08
CA TRP A 53 3.52 -5.78 9.30
C TRP A 53 4.79 -5.39 10.07
N SER A 54 5.82 -6.26 10.08
CA SER A 54 7.14 -5.96 10.67
C SER A 54 7.86 -4.77 10.04
N MET A 55 7.49 -4.37 8.82
CA MET A 55 8.07 -3.21 8.12
C MET A 55 7.37 -1.89 8.49
N VAL A 56 6.22 -1.96 9.16
CA VAL A 56 5.40 -0.78 9.51
C VAL A 56 5.10 -0.68 11.01
N THR A 57 5.33 -1.75 11.77
CA THR A 57 5.20 -1.77 13.24
C THR A 57 6.54 -1.82 13.94
N ASP A 58 6.57 -1.38 15.20
CA ASP A 58 7.71 -1.55 16.08
C ASP A 58 7.71 -2.92 16.78
N SER A 59 8.64 -3.12 17.72
CA SER A 59 8.74 -4.35 18.52
C SER A 59 7.57 -4.56 19.49
N ALA A 60 6.81 -3.52 19.83
CA ALA A 60 5.60 -3.62 20.65
C ALA A 60 4.36 -3.95 19.81
N GLY A 61 4.47 -3.85 18.48
CA GLY A 61 3.37 -4.05 17.54
C GLY A 61 2.62 -2.76 17.21
N ASP A 62 3.12 -1.61 17.67
CA ASP A 62 2.54 -0.30 17.40
C ASP A 62 2.97 0.20 16.02
N LEU A 63 2.07 0.87 15.31
CA LEU A 63 2.38 1.46 14.01
C LEU A 63 3.41 2.58 14.17
N THR A 64 4.47 2.52 13.38
CA THR A 64 5.49 3.56 13.31
C THR A 64 5.08 4.68 12.35
N ASP A 65 5.87 5.75 12.27
CA ASP A 65 5.66 6.82 11.29
C ASP A 65 6.26 6.52 9.91
N GLU A 66 6.97 5.40 9.76
CA GLU A 66 7.77 5.08 8.58
C GLU A 66 7.59 3.64 8.11
N ILE A 67 7.70 3.43 6.81
CA ILE A 67 7.73 2.10 6.19
C ILE A 67 9.19 1.76 5.92
N ARG A 68 9.70 0.74 6.61
CA ARG A 68 11.06 0.22 6.45
C ARG A 68 11.05 -0.95 5.46
N LEU A 69 11.26 -0.65 4.18
CA LEU A 69 11.32 -1.68 3.15
C LEU A 69 12.62 -2.48 3.28
N GLU A 70 12.51 -3.77 3.58
CA GLU A 70 13.65 -4.68 3.62
C GLU A 70 14.04 -5.14 2.20
N ASP A 71 15.31 -5.50 1.98
CA ASP A 71 15.91 -5.84 0.67
C ASP A 71 15.17 -6.92 -0.14
N ARG A 72 14.39 -7.77 0.53
CA ARG A 72 13.46 -8.75 -0.08
C ARG A 72 12.39 -8.11 -0.97
N SER A 73 12.05 -6.84 -0.72
CA SER A 73 10.99 -6.11 -1.41
C SER A 73 11.51 -5.24 -2.58
N SER A 74 12.71 -4.68 -2.47
CA SER A 74 13.32 -3.80 -3.48
C SER A 74 14.24 -4.57 -4.47
N LYS A 75 14.71 -3.92 -5.54
CA LYS A 75 15.59 -4.56 -6.57
C LYS A 75 17.06 -4.14 -6.41
N GLY A 76 17.50 -3.79 -5.20
CA GLY A 76 18.88 -3.36 -4.91
C GLY A 76 19.18 -3.43 -3.41
N ARG A 77 20.47 -3.57 -3.06
CA ARG A 77 21.01 -3.73 -1.68
C ARG A 77 20.89 -2.47 -0.81
N SER A 78 19.75 -1.80 -0.83
CA SER A 78 19.47 -0.65 0.01
C SER A 78 17.98 -0.65 0.33
N GLY A 79 17.63 -1.24 1.47
CA GLY A 79 16.34 -1.01 2.09
C GLY A 79 16.02 0.48 2.13
N GLY A 80 14.78 0.82 1.80
CA GLY A 80 14.30 2.20 1.73
C GLY A 80 13.43 2.53 2.93
N VAL A 81 13.52 3.76 3.43
CA VAL A 81 12.61 4.27 4.46
C VAL A 81 11.67 5.27 3.80
N VAL A 82 10.36 5.06 3.97
CA VAL A 82 9.32 5.95 3.46
C VAL A 82 8.48 6.47 4.62
N PHE A 83 8.49 7.77 4.87
CA PHE A 83 7.61 8.38 5.87
C PHE A 83 6.15 8.33 5.41
N MET A 84 5.26 7.94 6.32
CA MET A 84 3.85 7.80 6.04
C MET A 84 3.11 9.13 6.21
N SER A 85 2.19 9.42 5.29
CA SER A 85 1.26 10.53 5.46
C SER A 85 0.28 10.23 6.61
N LYS A 86 -0.27 11.28 7.25
CA LYS A 86 -1.29 11.12 8.30
C LYS A 86 -2.51 10.32 7.85
N ARG A 87 -2.91 10.46 6.57
CA ARG A 87 -4.07 9.73 6.02
C ARG A 87 -3.74 8.24 5.79
N LEU A 88 -2.50 7.92 5.42
CA LEU A 88 -2.03 6.53 5.29
C LEU A 88 -1.95 5.87 6.67
N GLN A 89 -1.38 6.55 7.67
CA GLN A 89 -1.34 6.06 9.05
C GLN A 89 -2.74 5.76 9.59
N ALA A 90 -3.68 6.69 9.42
CA ALA A 90 -5.07 6.49 9.84
C ALA A 90 -5.74 5.29 9.15
N ALA A 91 -5.53 5.15 7.82
CA ALA A 91 -6.08 4.02 7.08
C ALA A 91 -5.45 2.68 7.51
N LEU A 92 -4.14 2.66 7.77
CA LEU A 92 -3.43 1.49 8.28
C LEU A 92 -3.91 1.11 9.67
N ALA A 93 -4.10 2.05 10.59
CA ALA A 93 -4.62 1.79 11.93
C ALA A 93 -6.03 1.16 11.90
N ILE A 94 -6.92 1.72 11.07
CA ILE A 94 -8.28 1.18 10.89
C ILE A 94 -8.25 -0.24 10.31
N TYR A 95 -7.31 -0.51 9.40
CA TYR A 95 -7.17 -1.84 8.81
C TYR A 95 -6.52 -2.84 9.77
N ALA A 96 -5.48 -2.43 10.49
CA ALA A 96 -4.72 -3.23 11.45
C ALA A 96 -5.61 -3.78 12.58
N ALA A 97 -6.60 -3.01 13.03
CA ALA A 97 -7.53 -3.41 14.09
C ALA A 97 -8.28 -4.73 13.79
N ASP A 98 -8.49 -5.07 12.52
CA ASP A 98 -9.20 -6.29 12.10
C ASP A 98 -8.26 -7.43 11.67
N GLN A 99 -6.94 -7.24 11.74
CA GLN A 99 -5.95 -8.15 11.18
C GLN A 99 -5.06 -8.78 12.25
N SER A 100 -4.58 -9.99 11.95
CA SER A 100 -3.37 -10.48 12.60
C SER A 100 -2.17 -9.77 11.99
N LEU A 101 -1.38 -9.09 12.83
CA LEU A 101 -0.18 -8.32 12.46
C LEU A 101 1.01 -9.22 12.12
N ASN A 102 0.75 -10.32 11.41
CA ASN A 102 1.72 -11.32 11.01
C ASN A 102 1.72 -11.48 9.48
N GLY A 103 2.93 -11.48 8.90
CA GLY A 103 3.17 -11.61 7.46
C GLY A 103 2.79 -10.36 6.68
N THR A 104 2.35 -10.54 5.43
CA THR A 104 2.04 -9.45 4.51
C THR A 104 0.85 -8.60 4.97
N VAL A 105 0.96 -7.28 4.84
CA VAL A 105 -0.11 -6.32 5.14
C VAL A 105 -1.32 -6.58 4.24
N ILE A 106 -1.11 -6.64 2.93
CA ILE A 106 -2.20 -6.83 1.97
C ILE A 106 -2.47 -8.32 1.74
N LYS A 107 -3.65 -8.77 2.20
CA LYS A 107 -4.13 -10.15 2.00
C LYS A 107 -5.36 -10.18 1.08
N SER A 108 -5.44 -11.20 0.24
CA SER A 108 -6.64 -11.51 -0.55
C SER A 108 -7.80 -11.92 0.37
N GLN A 109 -9.02 -11.97 -0.17
CA GLN A 109 -10.21 -12.46 0.55
C GLN A 109 -10.04 -13.88 1.12
N ARG A 110 -9.19 -14.71 0.49
CA ARG A 110 -8.84 -16.05 0.97
C ARG A 110 -7.70 -16.05 2.02
N ARG A 111 -7.37 -14.88 2.58
CA ARG A 111 -6.30 -14.63 3.57
C ARG A 111 -4.89 -15.05 3.12
N ARG A 112 -4.68 -15.23 1.81
CA ARG A 112 -3.36 -15.46 1.20
C ARG A 112 -2.75 -14.14 0.73
N TRP A 113 -1.42 -14.07 0.67
CA TRP A 113 -0.71 -12.92 0.09
C TRP A 113 -1.21 -12.61 -1.33
N MET A 114 -1.16 -11.34 -1.72
CA MET A 114 -1.42 -10.93 -3.10
C MET A 114 -0.09 -10.87 -3.86
N SER A 115 -0.02 -11.43 -5.06
CA SER A 115 1.18 -11.30 -5.90
C SER A 115 1.24 -9.90 -6.52
N ALA A 116 2.44 -9.46 -6.90
CA ALA A 116 2.63 -8.18 -7.59
C ALA A 116 1.73 -8.06 -8.84
N GLN A 117 1.54 -9.15 -9.60
CA GLN A 117 0.65 -9.15 -10.76
C GLN A 117 -0.81 -8.90 -10.38
N VAL A 118 -1.28 -9.47 -9.26
CA VAL A 118 -2.65 -9.24 -8.79
C VAL A 118 -2.83 -7.80 -8.36
N VAL A 119 -1.85 -7.20 -7.67
CA VAL A 119 -1.87 -5.78 -7.30
C VAL A 119 -1.91 -4.90 -8.55
N THR A 120 -1.07 -5.17 -9.55
CA THR A 120 -1.10 -4.46 -10.84
C THR A 120 -2.47 -4.58 -11.53
N ASN A 121 -3.03 -5.79 -11.60
CA ASN A 121 -4.34 -6.02 -12.19
C ASN A 121 -5.46 -5.32 -11.43
N TRP A 122 -5.33 -5.18 -10.11
CA TRP A 122 -6.28 -4.43 -9.31
C TRP A 122 -6.23 -2.94 -9.63
N PHE A 123 -5.03 -2.34 -9.70
CA PHE A 123 -4.89 -0.93 -10.10
C PHE A 123 -5.35 -0.66 -11.53
N PHE A 124 -5.19 -1.62 -12.44
CA PHE A 124 -5.68 -1.50 -13.82
C PHE A 124 -7.21 -1.51 -13.91
N LYS A 125 -7.90 -2.13 -12.94
CA LYS A 125 -9.37 -2.24 -12.89
C LYS A 125 -10.04 -1.17 -12.04
N LEU A 126 -9.26 -0.38 -11.32
CA LEU A 126 -9.72 0.73 -10.47
C LEU A 126 -10.12 1.93 -11.33
#